data_AF-A0A8R7PRJ9-F1
#
_entry.id   AF-A0A8R7PRJ9-F1
#
_cell.length_a   1.000
_cell.length_b   1.000
_cell.length_c   1.000
_cell.angle_alpha   90.00
_cell.angle_beta   90.00
_cell.angle_gamma   90.00
#
_symmetry.space_group_name_H-M   'P 1'
#
loop_
_entity.id
_entity.type
_entity.pdbx_description
1 polymer ?
#
loop_
_entity_poly.entity_id
_entity_poly.type
_entity_poly.pdbx_seq_one_letter_code
_entity_poly.pdbx_strand_id
1 'polypeptide(L)'
;MGMATAAAATTAAPDKLRQPCRPRPAAQISSSKNRGPKAPVVIAHECPSAMRAHVLEVPAGRDVLSCVAAFARRGRCGALVLGAAGHVADVVLREPALVLRGTTEILSLAGCFFPSPSASAAGVAVFLAGPRGSVLGGAVAEGGLVAAGPVVVMVATFVAAAIDRLPLVKGGESSKADGSDVHGVAGQWRCGGQPLQQQCGWAPLCRKLGAKS
;
A
#
# COMPACT_ATOMS: atom_id res chain seq x y z
N MET A 1 1.70 -11.01 -59.74
CA MET A 1 3.15 -11.15 -59.98
C MET A 1 3.61 -12.42 -59.31
N GLY A 2 3.60 -13.51 -60.07
CA GLY A 2 4.31 -14.73 -59.69
C GLY A 2 5.73 -14.65 -60.21
N MET A 3 6.66 -15.29 -59.52
CA MET A 3 7.86 -15.87 -60.11
C MET A 3 8.31 -17.02 -59.22
N ALA A 4 8.22 -18.23 -59.78
CA ALA A 4 9.09 -19.32 -59.40
C ALA A 4 10.42 -19.14 -60.14
N THR A 5 11.54 -19.43 -59.48
CA THR A 5 12.78 -19.81 -60.15
C THR A 5 13.43 -20.96 -59.37
N ALA A 6 13.94 -21.89 -60.16
CA ALA A 6 14.47 -23.19 -59.75
C ALA A 6 16.01 -23.22 -59.83
N ALA A 7 16.52 -24.38 -59.39
CA ALA A 7 17.79 -25.03 -59.74
C ALA A 7 19.04 -24.69 -58.90
N ALA A 8 19.57 -25.72 -58.24
CA ALA A 8 20.72 -26.47 -58.78
C ALA A 8 20.90 -27.80 -58.03
N ALA A 9 21.00 -28.88 -58.81
CA ALA A 9 21.44 -30.19 -58.36
C ALA A 9 22.97 -30.28 -58.45
N THR A 10 23.61 -31.07 -57.59
CA THR A 10 24.84 -31.79 -57.96
C THR A 10 24.92 -33.12 -57.20
N THR A 11 25.17 -34.13 -58.03
CA THR A 11 25.32 -35.57 -57.87
C THR A 11 26.52 -36.01 -57.02
N ALA A 12 26.38 -37.10 -56.24
CA ALA A 12 27.29 -38.25 -56.23
C ALA A 12 26.85 -39.32 -55.21
N ALA A 13 26.58 -40.53 -55.70
CA ALA A 13 26.47 -41.79 -54.95
C ALA A 13 27.84 -42.51 -54.97
N PRO A 14 28.02 -43.77 -54.50
CA PRO A 14 27.28 -44.59 -53.53
C PRO A 14 28.22 -45.13 -52.42
N ASP A 15 27.71 -45.84 -51.39
CA ASP A 15 28.20 -47.20 -51.07
C ASP A 15 27.29 -47.90 -50.05
N LYS A 16 27.24 -49.23 -50.16
CA LYS A 16 26.30 -50.14 -49.49
C LYS A 16 26.81 -50.52 -48.09
N LEU A 17 25.92 -50.65 -47.11
CA LEU A 17 25.66 -51.94 -46.41
C LEU A 17 24.54 -51.82 -45.35
N ARG A 18 23.44 -52.53 -45.63
CA ARG A 18 22.74 -53.48 -44.74
C ARG A 18 22.41 -53.09 -43.28
N GLN A 19 21.09 -52.92 -43.08
CA GLN A 19 20.21 -53.68 -42.17
C GLN A 19 19.67 -52.91 -40.94
N PRO A 20 18.33 -52.89 -40.73
CA PRO A 20 17.70 -52.13 -39.66
C PRO A 20 17.81 -52.83 -38.31
N CYS A 21 18.30 -52.12 -37.30
CA CYS A 21 18.17 -52.50 -35.90
C CYS A 21 16.68 -52.53 -35.54
N ARG A 22 16.15 -53.72 -35.24
CA ARG A 22 14.82 -53.90 -34.65
C ARG A 22 14.68 -53.00 -33.41
N PRO A 23 13.55 -52.32 -33.20
CA PRO A 23 13.33 -51.59 -31.96
C PRO A 23 13.35 -52.58 -30.79
N ARG A 24 14.26 -52.31 -29.85
CA ARG A 24 14.31 -52.93 -28.53
C ARG A 24 12.92 -52.76 -27.90
N PRO A 25 12.25 -53.79 -27.34
CA PRO A 25 10.99 -53.57 -26.65
C PRO A 25 11.29 -52.59 -25.51
N ALA A 26 10.72 -51.39 -25.62
CA ALA A 26 10.75 -50.43 -24.53
C ALA A 26 10.18 -51.17 -23.31
N ALA A 27 10.98 -51.26 -22.25
CA ALA A 27 10.48 -51.74 -20.97
C ALA A 27 9.20 -50.95 -20.69
N GLN A 28 8.07 -51.65 -20.70
CA GLN A 28 6.79 -51.11 -20.32
C GLN A 28 6.94 -50.73 -18.86
N ILE A 29 7.22 -49.46 -18.58
CA ILE A 29 7.20 -48.94 -17.22
C ILE A 29 5.75 -49.09 -16.79
N SER A 30 5.52 -50.11 -15.97
CA SER A 30 4.24 -50.39 -15.36
C SER A 30 3.71 -49.10 -14.77
N SER A 31 2.54 -48.69 -15.24
CA SER A 31 1.74 -47.59 -14.71
C SER A 31 1.39 -47.88 -13.25
N SER A 32 2.31 -47.58 -12.33
CA SER A 32 2.03 -47.66 -10.90
C SER A 32 1.13 -46.49 -10.54
N LYS A 33 -0.10 -46.90 -10.29
CA LYS A 33 -1.26 -46.21 -9.78
C LYS A 33 -0.94 -45.39 -8.53
N ASN A 34 -0.22 -44.28 -8.68
CA ASN A 34 -0.22 -43.20 -7.70
C ASN A 34 -1.09 -42.07 -8.26
N ARG A 35 -2.41 -42.32 -8.34
CA ARG A 35 -3.38 -41.22 -8.32
C ARG A 35 -3.28 -40.63 -6.92
N GLY A 36 -2.23 -39.84 -6.69
CA GLY A 36 -2.13 -39.02 -5.50
C GLY A 36 -3.45 -38.25 -5.35
N PRO A 37 -3.91 -38.02 -4.11
CA PRO A 37 -5.14 -37.27 -3.88
C PRO A 37 -5.07 -36.00 -4.75
N LYS A 38 -6.11 -35.79 -5.59
CA LYS A 38 -6.22 -34.58 -6.41
C LYS A 38 -5.86 -33.41 -5.51
N ALA A 39 -4.85 -32.63 -5.91
CA ALA A 39 -4.40 -31.49 -5.11
C ALA A 39 -5.65 -30.70 -4.69
N PRO A 40 -5.81 -30.38 -3.39
CA PRO A 40 -6.99 -29.68 -2.93
C PRO A 40 -7.10 -28.38 -3.72
N VAL A 41 -8.25 -28.20 -4.39
CA VAL A 41 -8.53 -26.98 -5.13
C VAL A 41 -8.66 -25.87 -4.09
N VAL A 42 -7.63 -25.02 -4.00
CA VAL A 42 -7.68 -23.83 -3.16
C VAL A 42 -8.60 -22.84 -3.87
N ILE A 43 -9.82 -22.69 -3.35
CA ILE A 43 -10.72 -21.62 -3.77
C ILE A 43 -10.28 -20.38 -2.99
N ALA A 44 -9.56 -19.47 -3.66
CA ALA A 44 -9.28 -18.16 -3.09
C ALA A 44 -10.61 -17.43 -2.88
N HIS A 45 -11.04 -17.29 -1.63
CA HIS A 45 -12.18 -16.47 -1.28
C HIS A 45 -11.72 -15.00 -1.24
N GLU A 46 -12.27 -14.17 -2.13
CA GLU A 46 -12.20 -12.71 -1.93
C GLU A 46 -13.00 -12.35 -0.68
N CYS A 47 -12.31 -11.89 0.35
CA CYS A 47 -12.97 -11.33 1.53
C CYS A 47 -13.58 -9.97 1.14
N PRO A 48 -14.91 -9.76 1.28
CA PRO A 48 -15.54 -8.47 0.96
C PRO A 48 -14.99 -7.29 1.77
N SER A 49 -14.37 -7.59 2.91
CA SER A 49 -13.73 -6.62 3.79
C SER A 49 -12.23 -6.42 3.52
N ALA A 50 -11.66 -7.12 2.53
CA ALA A 50 -10.26 -6.96 2.16
C ALA A 50 -9.99 -5.54 1.65
N MET A 51 -8.80 -5.02 1.96
CA MET A 51 -8.38 -3.75 1.41
C MET A 51 -8.22 -3.83 -0.10
N ARG A 52 -8.75 -2.84 -0.81
CA ARG A 52 -8.64 -2.74 -2.27
C ARG A 52 -7.83 -1.52 -2.66
N ALA A 53 -6.83 -1.70 -3.50
CA ALA A 53 -6.05 -0.61 -4.06
C ALA A 53 -6.80 0.09 -5.20
N HIS A 54 -6.69 1.41 -5.26
CA HIS A 54 -7.28 2.28 -6.27
C HIS A 54 -6.27 3.34 -6.69
N VAL A 55 -6.30 3.69 -7.98
CA VAL A 55 -5.57 4.83 -8.52
C VAL A 55 -6.61 5.91 -8.86
N LEU A 56 -6.43 7.09 -8.28
CA LEU A 56 -7.32 8.23 -8.46
C LEU A 56 -6.56 9.30 -9.22
N GLU A 57 -7.15 9.81 -10.29
CA GLU A 57 -6.63 11.00 -10.98
C GLU A 57 -7.39 12.24 -10.49
N VAL A 58 -6.64 13.22 -10.00
CA VAL A 58 -7.17 14.51 -9.55
C VAL A 58 -6.84 15.55 -10.61
N PRO A 59 -7.84 16.21 -11.22
CA PRO A 59 -7.61 17.24 -12.22
C PRO A 59 -7.09 18.53 -11.56
N ALA A 60 -6.45 19.38 -12.37
CA ALA A 60 -5.95 20.68 -11.93
C ALA A 60 -7.05 21.56 -11.32
N GLY A 61 -6.67 22.41 -10.35
CA GLY A 61 -7.56 23.34 -9.66
C GLY A 61 -8.46 22.69 -8.59
N ARG A 62 -8.26 21.41 -8.29
CA ARG A 62 -9.00 20.70 -7.23
C ARG A 62 -8.10 20.40 -6.05
N ASP A 63 -8.66 20.50 -4.85
CA ASP A 63 -7.97 20.05 -3.65
C ASP A 63 -7.91 18.52 -3.61
N VAL A 64 -6.69 17.99 -3.48
CA VAL A 64 -6.39 16.56 -3.55
C VAL A 64 -7.05 15.82 -2.38
N LEU A 65 -6.92 16.36 -1.15
CA LEU A 65 -7.50 15.75 0.05
C LEU A 65 -9.03 15.67 -0.04
N SER A 66 -9.67 16.74 -0.50
CA SER A 66 -11.12 16.80 -0.72
C SER A 66 -11.60 15.79 -1.74
N CYS A 67 -10.83 15.56 -2.81
CA CYS A 67 -11.16 14.55 -3.82
C CYS A 67 -11.08 13.13 -3.26
N VAL A 68 -10.03 12.81 -2.50
CA VAL A 68 -9.89 11.50 -1.83
C VAL A 68 -10.99 11.30 -0.79
N ALA A 69 -11.27 12.31 0.04
CA ALA A 69 -12.35 12.25 1.03
C ALA A 69 -13.73 12.07 0.37
N ALA A 70 -13.99 12.73 -0.77
CA ALA A 70 -15.21 12.52 -1.53
C ALA A 70 -15.30 11.11 -2.12
N PHE A 71 -14.18 10.55 -2.62
CA PHE A 71 -14.11 9.17 -3.09
C PHE A 71 -14.44 8.17 -1.98
N ALA A 72 -13.81 8.30 -0.81
CA ALA A 72 -14.05 7.44 0.35
C ALA A 72 -15.53 7.49 0.80
N ARG A 73 -16.10 8.70 0.89
CA ARG A 73 -17.52 8.90 1.24
C ARG A 73 -18.48 8.24 0.27
N ARG A 74 -18.24 8.35 -1.05
CA ARG A 74 -19.08 7.68 -2.07
C ARG A 74 -19.06 6.16 -1.91
N GLY A 75 -17.90 5.59 -1.59
CA GLY A 75 -17.75 4.15 -1.33
C GLY A 75 -18.22 3.68 0.05
N ARG A 76 -18.68 4.60 0.92
CA ARG A 76 -18.98 4.33 2.34
C ARG A 76 -17.86 3.55 3.04
N CYS A 77 -16.62 3.92 2.73
CA CYS A 77 -15.39 3.26 3.17
C CYS A 77 -14.41 4.31 3.73
N GLY A 78 -13.42 3.86 4.48
CA GLY A 78 -12.21 4.64 4.73
C GLY A 78 -11.22 4.48 3.58
N ALA A 79 -10.24 5.39 3.52
CA ALA A 79 -9.17 5.38 2.52
C ALA A 79 -7.82 5.66 3.17
N LEU A 80 -6.82 4.85 2.84
CA LEU A 80 -5.41 5.03 3.17
C LEU A 80 -4.69 5.51 1.92
N VAL A 81 -4.09 6.69 1.97
CA VAL A 81 -3.21 7.20 0.91
C VAL A 81 -1.86 6.52 1.04
N LEU A 82 -1.46 5.82 -0.02
CA LEU A 82 -0.19 5.10 -0.12
C LEU A 82 0.90 5.98 -0.75
N GLY A 83 0.50 6.94 -1.57
CA GLY A 83 1.39 7.85 -2.28
C GLY A 83 0.62 8.75 -3.24
N ALA A 84 1.28 9.79 -3.73
CA ALA A 84 0.80 10.60 -4.84
C ALA A 84 1.98 11.13 -5.67
N ALA A 85 1.74 11.37 -6.95
CA ALA A 85 2.69 11.96 -7.88
C ALA A 85 2.01 13.07 -8.67
N GLY A 86 2.71 14.19 -8.82
CA GLY A 86 2.22 15.36 -9.55
C GLY A 86 2.62 16.68 -8.88
N HIS A 87 2.09 17.77 -9.42
CA HIS A 87 2.41 19.12 -8.99
C HIS A 87 1.22 19.76 -8.27
N VAL A 88 1.50 20.50 -7.21
CA VAL A 88 0.51 21.23 -6.40
C VAL A 88 0.81 22.72 -6.40
N ALA A 89 -0.25 23.51 -6.39
CA ALA A 89 -0.24 24.96 -6.28
C ALA A 89 -0.66 25.35 -4.86
N ASP A 90 0.06 26.32 -4.28
CA ASP A 90 -0.25 26.96 -3.01
C ASP A 90 -0.60 25.97 -1.87
N VAL A 91 0.43 25.53 -1.15
CA VAL A 91 0.29 24.52 -0.09
C VAL A 91 0.18 25.15 1.28
N VAL A 92 -0.76 24.67 2.10
CA VAL A 92 -0.95 25.10 3.49
C VAL A 92 -0.64 23.94 4.43
N LEU A 93 0.44 24.06 5.20
CA LEU A 93 0.82 23.12 6.26
C LEU A 93 0.34 23.61 7.62
N ARG A 94 -0.07 22.68 8.49
CA ARG A 94 -0.58 22.96 9.84
C ARG A 94 0.53 23.04 10.88
N GLU A 95 1.56 22.22 10.77
CA GLU A 95 2.69 22.17 11.71
C GLU A 95 4.00 21.89 10.95
N PRO A 96 4.93 22.85 10.89
CA PRO A 96 4.74 24.26 11.26
C PRO A 96 3.65 24.91 10.40
N ALA A 97 2.94 25.90 10.95
CA ALA A 97 1.93 26.65 10.21
C ALA A 97 2.61 27.46 9.09
N LEU A 98 2.60 26.93 7.88
CA LEU A 98 3.39 27.43 6.76
C LEU A 98 2.55 27.44 5.49
N VAL A 99 2.55 28.56 4.79
CA VAL A 99 1.93 28.70 3.47
C VAL A 99 3.04 28.80 2.42
N LEU A 100 3.12 27.80 1.56
CA LEU A 100 4.04 27.74 0.44
C LEU A 100 3.33 28.24 -0.80
N ARG A 101 3.82 29.32 -1.39
CA ARG A 101 3.24 29.88 -2.61
C ARG A 101 3.97 29.37 -3.85
N GLY A 102 3.21 29.16 -4.93
CA GLY A 102 3.72 28.70 -6.21
C GLY A 102 3.55 27.20 -6.43
N THR A 103 4.17 26.69 -7.49
CA THR A 103 4.06 25.28 -7.89
C THR A 103 5.20 24.46 -7.30
N THR A 104 4.87 23.37 -6.61
CA THR A 104 5.85 22.43 -6.05
C THR A 104 5.48 21.00 -6.42
N GLU A 105 6.48 20.13 -6.50
CA GLU A 105 6.28 18.73 -6.83
C GLU A 105 6.04 17.91 -5.55
N ILE A 106 5.06 17.00 -5.60
CA ILE A 106 4.83 16.02 -4.54
C ILE A 106 5.91 14.94 -4.61
N LEU A 107 6.70 14.81 -3.55
CA LEU A 107 7.66 13.71 -3.38
C LEU A 107 7.03 12.52 -2.67
N SER A 108 6.16 12.79 -1.70
CA SER A 108 5.42 11.76 -0.97
C SER A 108 4.16 12.34 -0.34
N LEU A 109 3.08 11.56 -0.33
CA LEU A 109 1.81 11.89 0.32
C LEU A 109 1.32 10.64 1.05
N ALA A 110 1.06 10.75 2.34
CA ALA A 110 0.59 9.63 3.15
C ALA A 110 -0.43 10.11 4.17
N GLY A 111 -1.43 9.29 4.45
CA GLY A 111 -2.46 9.64 5.42
C GLY A 111 -3.69 8.77 5.31
N CYS A 112 -4.63 8.95 6.24
CA CYS A 112 -5.84 8.15 6.28
C CYS A 112 -7.09 9.00 6.51
N PHE A 113 -8.18 8.56 5.87
CA PHE A 113 -9.53 9.10 6.00
C PHE A 113 -10.42 7.99 6.56
N PHE A 114 -11.02 8.24 7.73
CA PHE A 114 -11.92 7.29 8.37
C PHE A 114 -13.39 7.58 8.05
N PRO A 115 -14.24 6.54 7.94
CA PRO A 115 -15.66 6.72 7.63
C PRO A 115 -16.46 7.35 8.79
N SER A 116 -15.97 7.26 10.04
CA SER A 116 -16.56 7.95 11.20
C SER A 116 -15.78 9.25 11.51
N PRO A 117 -16.46 10.40 11.64
CA PRO A 117 -15.82 11.68 11.97
C PRO A 117 -15.29 11.73 13.42
N SER A 118 -15.60 10.74 14.27
CA SER A 118 -15.11 10.69 15.67
C SER A 118 -13.64 10.25 15.79
N ALA A 119 -13.05 9.75 14.70
CA ALA A 119 -11.65 9.36 14.66
C ALA A 119 -10.75 10.59 14.49
N SER A 120 -10.38 11.21 15.61
CA SER A 120 -9.39 12.30 15.72
C SER A 120 -7.99 11.96 15.14
N ALA A 121 -7.79 10.74 14.63
CA ALA A 121 -6.55 10.28 14.00
C ALA A 121 -6.49 10.53 12.47
N ALA A 122 -7.54 11.06 11.85
CA ALA A 122 -7.52 11.37 10.41
C ALA A 122 -6.55 12.53 10.14
N GLY A 123 -5.55 12.29 9.30
CA GLY A 123 -4.53 13.27 8.94
C GLY A 123 -3.77 12.83 7.71
N VAL A 124 -3.36 13.81 6.90
CA VAL A 124 -2.54 13.60 5.71
C VAL A 124 -1.30 14.47 5.82
N ALA A 125 -0.14 13.87 5.62
CA ALA A 125 1.14 14.55 5.54
C ALA A 125 1.69 14.48 4.12
N VAL A 126 2.39 15.53 3.73
CA VAL A 126 3.03 15.66 2.42
C VAL A 126 4.49 16.02 2.59
N PHE A 127 5.32 15.58 1.65
CA PHE A 127 6.68 16.06 1.42
C PHE A 127 6.77 16.61 0.00
N LEU A 128 7.34 17.80 -0.13
CA LEU A 128 7.36 18.61 -1.35
C LEU A 128 8.78 18.99 -1.70
N ALA A 129 9.08 19.04 -3.00
CA ALA A 129 10.32 19.58 -3.51
C ALA A 129 10.31 21.11 -3.39
N GLY A 130 11.35 21.64 -2.74
CA GLY A 130 11.63 23.07 -2.68
C GLY A 130 12.50 23.54 -3.85
N PRO A 131 12.52 24.85 -4.14
CA PRO A 131 13.15 25.42 -5.33
C PRO A 131 14.69 25.32 -5.39
N ARG A 132 15.35 24.92 -4.29
CA ARG A 132 16.82 24.79 -4.19
C ARG A 132 17.25 23.37 -3.80
N GLY A 133 16.47 22.36 -4.19
CA GLY A 133 16.70 20.97 -3.77
C GLY A 133 16.44 20.73 -2.29
N SER A 134 15.80 21.68 -1.60
CA SER A 134 15.30 21.48 -0.24
C SER A 134 14.04 20.63 -0.25
N VAL A 135 13.68 20.05 0.89
CA VAL A 135 12.42 19.33 1.08
C VAL A 135 11.63 19.99 2.19
N LEU A 136 10.35 20.23 1.94
CA LEU A 136 9.41 20.80 2.91
C LEU A 136 8.32 19.76 3.17
N GLY A 137 8.00 19.50 4.43
CA GLY A 137 6.98 18.52 4.75
C GLY A 137 6.24 18.83 6.04
N GLY A 138 5.05 18.25 6.16
CA GLY A 138 4.18 18.46 7.32
C GLY A 138 2.76 17.98 7.06
N ALA A 139 1.93 18.09 8.09
CA ALA A 139 0.50 17.84 7.99
C ALA A 139 -0.16 18.94 7.14
N VAL A 140 -0.96 18.55 6.16
CA VAL A 140 -1.65 19.50 5.27
C VAL A 140 -2.93 19.99 5.96
N ALA A 141 -3.22 21.28 5.82
CA ALA A 141 -4.53 21.83 6.17
C ALA A 141 -5.60 21.33 5.20
N GLU A 142 -6.84 21.23 5.68
CA GLU A 142 -7.97 20.92 4.81
C GLU A 142 -8.12 22.02 3.74
N GLY A 143 -8.28 21.64 2.47
CA GLY A 143 -8.29 22.59 1.35
C GLY A 143 -6.92 23.17 0.98
N GLY A 144 -5.85 22.71 1.64
CA GLY A 144 -4.50 23.26 1.51
C GLY A 144 -3.60 22.55 0.50
N LEU A 145 -4.11 21.66 -0.35
CA LEU A 145 -3.30 20.94 -1.34
C LEU A 145 -3.99 20.94 -2.70
N VAL A 146 -3.94 22.08 -3.39
CA VAL A 146 -4.59 22.26 -4.69
C VAL A 146 -3.70 21.71 -5.80
N ALA A 147 -4.25 20.89 -6.69
CA ALA A 147 -3.51 20.35 -7.83
C ALA A 147 -3.18 21.45 -8.85
N ALA A 148 -1.89 21.65 -9.17
CA ALA A 148 -1.46 22.57 -10.24
C ALA A 148 -1.63 21.95 -11.63
N GLY A 149 -1.50 20.63 -11.72
CA GLY A 149 -1.73 19.79 -12.90
C GLY A 149 -2.42 18.49 -12.51
N PRO A 150 -2.52 17.50 -13.40
CA PRO A 150 -3.02 16.17 -13.04
C PRO A 150 -2.16 15.57 -11.92
N VAL A 151 -2.79 15.17 -10.82
CA VAL A 151 -2.15 14.47 -9.69
C VAL A 151 -2.71 13.07 -9.61
N VAL A 152 -1.83 12.07 -9.67
CA VAL A 152 -2.18 10.66 -9.51
C VAL A 152 -1.99 10.28 -8.06
N VAL A 153 -3.05 9.78 -7.42
CA VAL A 153 -3.06 9.36 -6.02
C VAL A 153 -3.32 7.86 -5.94
N MET A 154 -2.44 7.15 -5.25
CA MET A 154 -2.63 5.73 -4.95
C MET A 154 -3.25 5.60 -3.55
N VAL A 155 -4.40 4.94 -3.47
CA VAL A 155 -5.11 4.74 -2.20
C VAL A 155 -5.50 3.28 -2.02
N ALA A 156 -5.69 2.86 -0.77
CA ALA A 156 -6.32 1.59 -0.44
C ALA A 156 -7.56 1.83 0.43
N THR A 157 -8.69 1.25 0.06
CA THR A 157 -9.95 1.41 0.79
C THR A 157 -10.18 0.29 1.79
N PHE A 158 -10.77 0.61 2.93
CA PHE A 158 -11.17 -0.37 3.96
C PHE A 158 -12.56 -0.02 4.51
N VAL A 159 -13.31 -1.01 4.98
CA VAL A 159 -14.68 -0.81 5.53
C VAL A 159 -14.75 -0.90 7.04
N ALA A 160 -13.87 -1.68 7.66
CA ALA A 160 -13.80 -1.87 9.11
C ALA A 160 -12.49 -1.29 9.64
N ALA A 161 -12.55 -0.07 10.19
CA ALA A 161 -11.41 0.54 10.88
C ALA A 161 -11.54 0.33 12.39
N ALA A 162 -10.47 -0.15 13.01
CA ALA A 162 -10.27 -0.11 14.45
C ALA A 162 -9.09 0.81 14.76
N ILE A 163 -9.22 1.61 15.82
CA ILE A 163 -8.14 2.46 16.32
C ILE A 163 -7.82 1.98 17.72
N ASP A 164 -6.74 1.21 17.84
CA ASP A 164 -6.25 0.76 19.13
C ASP A 164 -5.37 1.85 19.75
N ARG A 165 -5.79 2.33 20.92
CA ARG A 165 -4.99 3.27 21.70
C ARG A 165 -3.98 2.48 22.52
N LEU A 166 -2.74 2.49 22.06
CA LEU A 166 -1.64 1.89 22.82
C LEU A 166 -1.37 2.72 24.08
N PRO A 167 -1.08 2.06 25.23
CA PRO A 167 -0.76 2.76 26.46
C PRO A 167 0.52 3.57 26.27
N LEU A 168 0.42 4.89 26.37
CA LEU A 168 1.57 5.76 26.38
C LEU A 168 2.06 5.88 27.83
N VAL A 169 3.24 5.34 28.16
CA VAL A 169 3.89 5.64 29.43
C VAL A 169 4.27 7.11 29.39
N LYS A 170 3.54 7.94 30.14
CA LYS A 170 3.94 9.32 30.41
C LYS A 170 5.23 9.26 31.23
N GLY A 171 6.38 9.42 30.57
CA GLY A 171 7.64 9.66 31.27
C GLY A 171 7.49 10.93 32.11
N GLY A 172 7.54 10.79 33.43
CA GLY A 172 7.64 11.91 34.35
C GLY A 172 9.00 12.56 34.22
N GLU A 173 9.06 13.67 33.49
CA GLU A 173 10.20 14.56 33.44
C GLU A 173 10.30 15.33 34.77
N SER A 174 11.15 14.86 35.68
CA SER A 174 11.73 15.71 36.73
C SER A 174 12.97 16.39 36.18
N SER A 175 12.97 17.72 36.20
CA SER A 175 13.98 18.62 35.66
C SER A 175 15.42 18.35 36.15
N LYS A 176 16.38 18.37 35.22
CA LYS A 176 17.61 19.17 35.33
C LYS A 176 18.26 19.31 33.95
N ALA A 177 18.54 20.55 33.58
CA ALA A 177 19.18 20.93 32.33
C ALA A 177 20.62 20.40 32.24
N ASP A 178 21.02 19.92 31.05
CA ASP A 178 22.24 20.33 30.36
C ASP A 178 22.13 19.98 28.87
N GLY A 179 22.70 20.83 28.01
CA GLY A 179 22.44 20.86 26.58
C GLY A 179 23.12 19.79 25.73
N SER A 180 22.51 19.45 24.60
CA SER A 180 23.15 19.43 23.28
C SER A 180 22.15 19.03 22.21
N ASP A 181 22.09 19.86 21.17
CA ASP A 181 21.30 19.73 19.96
C ASP A 181 21.46 18.38 19.25
N VAL A 182 20.33 17.68 19.07
CA VAL A 182 20.12 16.80 17.92
C VAL A 182 18.66 16.95 17.49
N HIS A 183 18.43 17.56 16.34
CA HIS A 183 17.10 17.71 15.73
C HIS A 183 16.55 16.33 15.32
N GLY A 184 15.94 15.62 16.25
CA GLY A 184 14.98 14.55 15.98
C GLY A 184 13.58 15.15 16.02
N VAL A 185 12.99 15.44 14.86
CA VAL A 185 11.56 15.78 14.76
C VAL A 185 10.75 14.52 15.05
N ALA A 186 10.57 14.23 16.35
CA ALA A 186 9.44 13.46 16.83
C ALA A 186 8.23 14.41 16.79
N GLY A 187 7.64 14.56 15.60
CA GLY A 187 6.36 15.23 15.43
C GLY A 187 5.30 14.47 16.22
N GLN A 188 5.04 14.94 17.43
CA GLN A 188 4.00 14.45 18.31
C GLN A 188 2.64 14.71 17.64
N TRP A 189 2.06 13.68 17.01
CA TRP A 189 0.66 13.67 16.61
C TRP A 189 -0.21 13.85 17.87
N ARG A 190 -0.63 15.09 18.15
CA ARG A 190 -1.50 15.39 19.28
C ARG A 190 -2.93 14.96 18.92
N CYS A 191 -3.28 13.72 19.24
CA CYS A 191 -4.67 13.34 19.39
C CYS A 191 -5.23 14.03 20.65
N GLY A 192 -6.00 15.11 20.47
CA GLY A 192 -6.81 15.69 21.54
C GLY A 192 -7.76 14.63 22.11
N GLY A 193 -7.55 14.27 23.38
CA GLY A 193 -8.35 13.28 24.09
C GLY A 193 -9.50 13.92 24.87
N GLN A 194 -10.72 13.44 24.63
CA GLN A 194 -11.73 13.36 25.68
C GLN A 194 -11.93 11.87 26.04
N PRO A 195 -12.05 11.53 27.34
CA PRO A 195 -12.26 10.15 27.75
C PRO A 195 -13.74 9.80 27.60
N LEU A 196 -14.07 8.90 26.66
CA LEU A 196 -15.32 8.15 26.75
C LEU A 196 -15.03 6.90 27.57
N GLN A 197 -15.44 6.94 28.83
CA GLN A 197 -15.49 5.80 29.71
C GLN A 197 -16.54 4.83 29.17
N GLN A 198 -16.12 3.76 28.51
CA GLN A 198 -17.01 2.61 28.33
C GLN A 198 -16.24 1.32 28.64
N GLN A 199 -16.65 0.76 29.77
CA GLN A 199 -16.13 -0.41 30.42
C GLN A 199 -16.58 -1.65 29.62
N CYS A 200 -15.71 -2.16 28.75
CA CYS A 200 -15.89 -3.51 28.19
C CYS A 200 -15.19 -4.49 29.13
N GLY A 201 -15.99 -5.09 30.01
CA GLY A 201 -15.55 -6.16 30.90
C GLY A 201 -15.19 -7.41 30.11
N TRP A 202 -13.90 -7.72 30.06
CA TRP A 202 -13.45 -9.09 29.86
C TRP A 202 -12.87 -9.56 31.19
N ALA A 203 -13.65 -10.33 31.94
CA ALA A 203 -13.10 -11.11 33.04
C ALA A 203 -12.39 -12.35 32.47
N PRO A 204 -11.32 -12.84 33.12
CA PRO A 204 -10.44 -13.86 32.58
C PRO A 204 -10.98 -15.27 32.85
N LEU A 205 -11.15 -16.08 31.80
CA LEU A 205 -11.45 -17.50 31.95
C LEU A 205 -10.14 -18.32 31.91
N CYS A 206 -10.01 -19.19 32.91
CA CYS A 206 -9.11 -20.37 33.00
C CYS A 206 -7.73 -20.20 33.68
N ARG A 207 -7.74 -20.19 35.03
CA ARG A 207 -6.76 -20.96 35.84
C ARG A 207 -7.48 -22.15 36.51
N LYS A 208 -7.08 -23.38 36.15
CA LYS A 208 -6.96 -24.55 37.05
C LYS A 208 -6.53 -25.78 36.25
N LEU A 209 -5.23 -26.05 36.19
CA LEU A 209 -4.72 -27.41 36.09
C LEU A 209 -4.24 -27.78 37.49
N GLY A 210 -4.94 -28.74 38.11
CA GLY A 210 -4.61 -29.27 39.42
C GLY A 210 -3.40 -30.18 39.34
N ALA A 211 -2.48 -29.99 40.28
CA ALA A 211 -1.42 -30.94 40.57
C ALA A 211 -2.00 -32.13 41.36
N LYS A 212 -1.77 -33.33 40.84
CA LYS A 212 -1.78 -34.60 41.57
C LYS A 212 -0.56 -35.40 41.11
N SER A 213 0.46 -35.47 41.95
CA SER A 213 1.17 -36.70 42.31
C SER A 213 2.08 -36.43 43.50
#